data_AF-A0A356X964-F1
#
_entry.id   AF-A0A356X964-F1
#
_cell.length_a   1.000
_cell.length_b   1.000
_cell.length_c   1.000
_cell.angle_alpha   90.00
_cell.angle_beta   90.00
_cell.angle_gamma   90.00
#
_symmetry.space_group_name_H-M   'P 1'
#
loop_
_entity.id
_entity.type
_entity.pdbx_description
1 polymer ?
#
loop_
_entity_poly.entity_id
_entity_poly.type
_entity_poly.pdbx_seq_one_letter_code
_entity_poly.pdbx_strand_id
1 'polypeptide(L)'
;MPTNRNAQLRYQVLDQCFRNPGRKFFWQDLLDEINKALEEYNGPESKIKRRQLFDDIKFMESDQGWSIPLERHKDGRKVYYRYDDTDYSISNQPLNEDEKSQIQSAISVLSRFSGAPQFEWVQEIIPVIQDRLGLKQNSREVISIESNIDLKGIEHLWTLYDAIVNELVLKVE
;
A
#
# COMPACT_ATOMS: atom_id res chain seq x y z
N MET A 1 -18.21 13.32 12.16
CA MET A 1 -16.91 12.63 12.01
C MET A 1 -16.88 11.98 10.65
N PRO A 2 -15.73 11.79 9.97
CA PRO A 2 -15.74 11.21 8.64
C PRO A 2 -16.12 9.73 8.74
N THR A 3 -17.40 9.43 8.52
CA THR A 3 -18.03 8.10 8.50
C THR A 3 -17.23 7.09 7.65
N ASN A 4 -16.43 7.61 6.71
CA ASN A 4 -15.60 6.88 5.78
C ASN A 4 -14.41 6.13 6.43
N ARG A 5 -13.69 6.71 7.40
CA ARG A 5 -12.52 6.02 8.03
C ARG A 5 -12.94 4.77 8.80
N ASN A 6 -14.02 4.89 9.58
CA ASN A 6 -14.55 3.74 10.29
C ASN A 6 -15.13 2.70 9.34
N ALA A 7 -15.62 3.08 8.15
CA ALA A 7 -16.07 2.14 7.14
C ALA A 7 -14.89 1.35 6.55
N GLN A 8 -13.83 2.04 6.14
CA GLN A 8 -12.61 1.38 5.63
C GLN A 8 -12.01 0.38 6.63
N LEU A 9 -11.89 0.76 7.91
CA LEU A 9 -11.38 -0.14 8.95
C LEU A 9 -12.21 -1.44 9.02
N ARG A 10 -13.55 -1.34 8.97
CA ARG A 10 -14.42 -2.51 9.00
C ARG A 10 -14.22 -3.39 7.78
N TYR A 11 -14.08 -2.81 6.59
CA TYR A 11 -13.84 -3.58 5.36
C TYR A 11 -12.49 -4.31 5.41
N GLN A 12 -11.44 -3.66 5.93
CA GLN A 12 -10.12 -4.29 6.11
C GLN A 12 -10.17 -5.47 7.09
N VAL A 13 -10.88 -5.33 8.20
CA VAL A 13 -11.04 -6.43 9.18
C VAL A 13 -11.81 -7.60 8.58
N LEU A 14 -12.90 -7.32 7.86
CA LEU A 14 -13.68 -8.35 7.16
C LEU A 14 -12.84 -9.07 6.12
N ASP A 15 -12.07 -8.34 5.32
CA ASP A 15 -11.16 -8.89 4.31
C ASP A 15 -10.16 -9.88 4.92
N GLN A 16 -9.53 -9.50 6.03
CA GLN A 16 -8.60 -10.36 6.76
C GLN A 16 -9.29 -11.63 7.31
N CYS A 17 -10.52 -11.49 7.82
CA CYS A 17 -11.29 -12.62 8.33
C CYS A 17 -11.66 -13.61 7.21
N PHE A 18 -12.12 -13.11 6.06
CA PHE A 18 -12.55 -13.93 4.93
C PHE A 18 -11.39 -14.66 4.26
N ARG A 19 -10.20 -14.05 4.24
CA ARG A 19 -8.99 -14.66 3.67
C ARG A 19 -8.39 -15.76 4.54
N ASN A 20 -8.69 -15.81 5.84
CA ASN A 20 -8.00 -16.69 6.79
C ASN A 20 -8.39 -18.18 6.64
N PRO A 21 -7.47 -19.07 6.22
CA PRO A 21 -7.78 -20.48 6.06
C PRO A 21 -7.80 -21.25 7.39
N GLY A 22 -7.13 -20.75 8.42
CA GLY A 22 -6.91 -21.41 9.71
C GLY A 22 -8.04 -21.27 10.73
N ARG A 23 -8.95 -20.30 10.56
CA ARG A 23 -10.12 -20.12 11.43
C ARG A 23 -11.41 -20.05 10.60
N LYS A 24 -12.49 -20.63 11.14
CA LYS A 24 -13.86 -20.45 10.63
C LYS A 24 -14.48 -19.24 11.32
N PHE A 25 -14.82 -18.21 10.54
CA PHE A 25 -15.44 -16.99 11.07
C PHE A 25 -16.96 -17.04 10.87
N PHE A 26 -17.71 -17.16 11.97
CA PHE A 26 -19.16 -16.97 11.97
C PHE A 26 -19.49 -15.48 12.13
N TRP A 27 -20.75 -15.09 11.92
CA TRP A 27 -21.11 -13.67 11.99
C TRP A 27 -20.82 -13.03 13.36
N GLN A 28 -20.88 -13.80 14.45
CA GLN A 28 -20.49 -13.33 15.78
C GLN A 28 -18.99 -13.04 15.83
N ASP A 29 -18.16 -13.94 15.33
CA ASP A 29 -16.70 -13.75 15.28
C ASP A 29 -16.34 -12.51 14.47
N LEU A 30 -16.96 -12.32 13.30
CA LEU A 30 -16.75 -11.13 12.46
C LEU A 30 -17.12 -9.84 13.21
N LEU A 31 -18.26 -9.85 13.92
CA LEU A 31 -18.70 -8.70 14.70
C LEU A 31 -17.72 -8.37 15.84
N ASP A 32 -17.21 -9.39 16.51
CA ASP A 32 -16.28 -9.25 17.63
C ASP A 32 -14.92 -8.73 17.15
N GLU A 33 -14.36 -9.26 16.06
CA GLU A 33 -13.10 -8.75 15.48
C GLU A 33 -13.23 -7.30 15.03
N ILE A 34 -14.34 -6.93 14.38
CA ILE A 34 -14.60 -5.54 13.99
C ILE A 34 -14.68 -4.62 15.22
N ASN A 35 -15.46 -5.01 16.24
CA ASN A 35 -15.65 -4.18 17.43
C ASN A 35 -14.36 -4.03 18.21
N LYS A 36 -13.52 -5.07 18.25
CA LYS A 36 -12.18 -5.01 18.84
C LYS A 36 -11.30 -3.99 18.11
N ALA A 37 -11.25 -4.04 16.77
CA ALA A 37 -10.47 -3.10 15.97
C ALA A 37 -10.97 -1.65 16.10
N LEU A 38 -12.29 -1.47 16.11
CA LEU A 38 -12.91 -0.15 16.31
C LEU A 38 -12.62 0.42 17.71
N GLU A 39 -12.65 -0.42 18.73
CA GLU A 39 -12.34 -0.05 20.12
C GLU A 39 -10.87 0.33 20.27
N GLU A 40 -9.96 -0.41 19.64
CA GLU A 40 -8.52 -0.10 19.63
C GLU A 40 -8.22 1.23 18.92
N TYR A 41 -8.91 1.50 17.80
CA TYR A 41 -8.66 2.70 16.99
C TYR A 41 -9.34 3.97 17.53
N ASN A 42 -10.56 3.86 18.09
CA ASN A 42 -11.39 5.01 18.47
C ASN A 42 -11.79 5.05 19.95
N GLY A 43 -11.48 4.02 20.74
CA GLY A 43 -11.88 3.89 22.15
C GLY A 43 -13.16 3.07 22.38
N PRO A 44 -13.50 2.79 23.66
CA PRO A 44 -14.45 1.74 24.08
C PRO A 44 -15.90 1.91 23.61
N GLU A 45 -16.32 3.12 23.27
CA GLU A 45 -17.67 3.42 22.77
C GLU A 45 -17.84 3.13 21.27
N SER A 46 -16.75 2.90 20.55
CA SER A 46 -16.78 2.69 19.10
C SER A 46 -17.11 1.24 18.76
N LYS A 47 -18.41 0.93 18.61
CA LYS A 47 -18.89 -0.42 18.28
C LYS A 47 -20.02 -0.37 17.26
N ILE A 48 -20.10 -1.41 16.43
CA ILE A 48 -21.22 -1.66 15.52
C ILE A 48 -22.07 -2.84 16.01
N LYS A 49 -23.28 -2.91 15.46
CA LYS A 49 -24.24 -3.99 15.71
C LYS A 49 -24.37 -4.87 14.47
N ARG A 50 -24.99 -6.03 14.67
CA ARG A 50 -25.29 -7.04 13.64
C ARG A 50 -25.82 -6.44 12.33
N ARG A 51 -26.71 -5.46 12.37
CA ARG A 51 -27.27 -4.83 11.16
C ARG A 51 -26.16 -4.22 10.28
N GLN A 52 -25.28 -3.42 10.87
CA GLN A 52 -24.19 -2.76 10.15
C GLN A 52 -23.22 -3.78 9.55
N LEU A 53 -22.91 -4.86 10.28
CA LEU A 53 -22.07 -5.95 9.76
C LEU A 53 -22.63 -6.51 8.44
N PHE A 54 -23.94 -6.79 8.39
CA PHE A 54 -24.56 -7.33 7.18
C PHE A 54 -24.68 -6.29 6.06
N ASP A 55 -24.90 -5.02 6.41
CA ASP A 55 -24.89 -3.91 5.44
C ASP A 55 -23.49 -3.74 4.82
N ASP A 56 -22.43 -3.88 5.62
CA ASP A 56 -21.03 -3.84 5.17
C ASP A 56 -20.69 -5.03 4.25
N ILE A 57 -21.07 -6.25 4.63
CA ILE A 57 -20.87 -7.45 3.78
C ILE A 57 -21.58 -7.27 2.44
N LYS A 58 -22.84 -6.82 2.47
CA LYS A 58 -23.63 -6.57 1.26
C LYS A 58 -22.99 -5.50 0.38
N PHE A 59 -22.40 -4.47 0.98
CA PHE A 59 -21.66 -3.44 0.23
C PHE A 59 -20.42 -4.03 -0.44
N MET A 60 -19.62 -4.83 0.28
CA MET A 60 -18.43 -5.47 -0.28
C MET A 60 -18.77 -6.42 -1.45
N GLU A 61 -19.89 -7.14 -1.38
CA GLU A 61 -20.40 -8.02 -2.45
C GLU A 61 -20.98 -7.26 -3.65
N SER A 62 -21.28 -5.97 -3.52
CA SER A 62 -21.88 -5.17 -4.59
C SER A 62 -20.86 -4.64 -5.59
N ASP A 63 -21.33 -4.30 -6.79
CA ASP A 63 -20.53 -3.64 -7.84
C ASP A 63 -19.94 -2.29 -7.40
N GLN A 64 -20.59 -1.62 -6.44
CA GLN A 64 -20.12 -0.34 -5.86
C GLN A 64 -19.02 -0.55 -4.81
N GLY A 65 -18.85 -1.78 -4.32
CA GLY A 65 -17.75 -2.19 -3.45
C GLY A 65 -16.61 -2.78 -4.28
N TRP A 66 -16.33 -4.07 -4.06
CA TRP A 66 -15.25 -4.80 -4.75
C TRP A 66 -15.73 -6.06 -5.46
N SER A 67 -17.04 -6.37 -5.42
CA SER A 67 -17.58 -7.63 -5.91
C SER A 67 -16.84 -8.84 -5.33
N ILE A 68 -16.64 -8.83 -4.00
CA ILE A 68 -15.81 -9.84 -3.34
C ILE A 68 -16.28 -11.28 -3.64
N PRO A 69 -15.37 -12.26 -3.82
CA PRO A 69 -15.73 -13.66 -4.07
C PRO A 69 -16.05 -14.38 -2.75
N LEU A 70 -17.10 -13.95 -2.04
CA LEU A 70 -17.43 -14.45 -0.71
C LEU A 70 -18.32 -15.70 -0.74
N GLU A 71 -17.80 -16.81 -0.21
CA GLU A 71 -18.54 -18.05 0.02
C GLU A 71 -19.12 -18.12 1.44
N ARG A 72 -20.26 -18.83 1.54
CA ARG A 72 -20.97 -19.10 2.79
C ARG A 72 -21.10 -20.60 3.00
N HIS A 73 -20.31 -21.13 3.93
CA HIS A 73 -20.29 -22.57 4.21
C HIS A 73 -21.11 -22.90 5.46
N LYS A 74 -21.85 -24.00 5.40
CA LYS A 74 -22.64 -24.48 6.54
C LYS A 74 -21.80 -25.39 7.43
N ASP A 75 -21.82 -25.12 8.73
CA ASP A 75 -21.29 -25.98 9.78
C ASP A 75 -22.42 -26.25 10.79
N GLY A 76 -23.13 -27.36 10.55
CA GLY A 76 -24.39 -27.67 11.23
C GLY A 76 -25.46 -26.60 10.99
N ARG A 77 -25.87 -25.90 12.06
CA ARG A 77 -26.85 -24.79 12.00
C ARG A 77 -26.20 -23.42 11.79
N LYS A 78 -24.88 -23.33 11.85
CA LYS A 78 -24.14 -22.06 11.73
C LYS A 78 -23.57 -21.91 10.31
N VAL A 79 -23.33 -20.67 9.92
CA VAL A 79 -22.73 -20.33 8.62
C VAL A 79 -21.46 -19.54 8.87
N TYR A 80 -20.34 -20.02 8.32
CA TYR A 80 -19.08 -19.28 8.31
C TYR A 80 -18.78 -18.73 6.91
N TYR A 81 -17.97 -17.68 6.89
CA TYR A 81 -17.68 -16.89 5.70
C TYR A 81 -16.21 -17.06 5.32
N ARG A 82 -15.93 -17.18 4.02
CA ARG A 82 -14.58 -17.33 3.48
C ARG A 82 -14.55 -16.88 2.02
N TYR A 83 -13.42 -16.35 1.55
CA TYR A 83 -13.24 -16.14 0.12
C TYR A 83 -13.06 -17.47 -0.63
N ASP A 84 -13.61 -17.55 -1.85
CA ASP A 84 -13.35 -18.68 -2.76
C ASP A 84 -11.85 -18.82 -3.03
N ASP A 85 -11.17 -17.70 -3.27
CA ASP A 85 -9.72 -17.61 -3.40
C ASP A 85 -9.07 -17.02 -2.12
N THR A 86 -8.20 -17.80 -1.47
CA THR A 86 -7.44 -17.35 -0.29
C THR A 86 -6.34 -16.35 -0.61
N ASP A 87 -6.01 -16.11 -1.88
CA ASP A 87 -5.08 -15.05 -2.30
C ASP A 87 -5.78 -13.73 -2.61
N TYR A 88 -7.12 -13.74 -2.68
CA TYR A 88 -7.91 -12.52 -2.83
C TYR A 88 -7.79 -11.61 -1.60
N SER A 89 -7.72 -10.30 -1.84
CA SER A 89 -7.87 -9.26 -0.83
C SER A 89 -8.36 -7.98 -1.49
N ILE A 90 -9.25 -7.24 -0.84
CA ILE A 90 -9.63 -5.89 -1.29
C ILE A 90 -8.44 -4.92 -1.30
N SER A 91 -7.36 -5.25 -0.56
CA SER A 91 -6.12 -4.47 -0.49
C SER A 91 -5.13 -4.83 -1.61
N ASN A 92 -5.36 -5.93 -2.35
CA ASN A 92 -4.52 -6.34 -3.47
C ASN A 92 -4.85 -5.57 -4.77
N GLN A 93 -5.64 -4.49 -4.71
CA GLN A 93 -5.81 -3.65 -5.88
C GLN A 93 -4.46 -3.02 -6.26
N PRO A 94 -4.04 -3.13 -7.53
CA PRO A 94 -2.86 -2.42 -7.99
C PRO A 94 -3.07 -0.93 -7.74
N LEU A 95 -2.04 -0.26 -7.20
CA LEU A 95 -2.06 1.19 -6.99
C LEU A 95 -2.55 1.88 -8.26
N ASN A 96 -3.49 2.82 -8.12
CA ASN A 96 -3.87 3.64 -9.25
C ASN A 96 -2.75 4.66 -9.56
N GLU A 97 -2.79 5.26 -10.75
CA GLU A 97 -1.72 6.17 -11.19
C GLU A 97 -1.56 7.41 -10.30
N ASP A 98 -2.65 7.90 -9.69
CA ASP A 98 -2.61 9.04 -8.77
C ASP A 98 -1.87 8.67 -7.46
N GLU A 99 -2.14 7.48 -6.91
CA GLU A 99 -1.47 6.95 -5.72
C GLU A 99 0.02 6.70 -5.99
N LYS A 100 0.35 6.13 -7.17
CA LYS A 100 1.75 5.96 -7.59
C LYS A 100 2.48 7.31 -7.66
N SER A 101 1.84 8.32 -8.26
CA SER A 101 2.40 9.67 -8.39
C SER A 101 2.62 10.34 -7.02
N GLN A 102 1.69 10.17 -6.08
CA GLN A 102 1.84 10.69 -4.71
C GLN A 102 3.00 10.03 -3.97
N ILE A 103 3.15 8.70 -4.09
CA ILE A 103 4.24 7.97 -3.45
C ILE A 103 5.59 8.35 -4.08
N GLN A 104 5.66 8.47 -5.40
CA GLN A 104 6.85 8.97 -6.10
C GLN A 104 7.24 10.37 -5.63
N SER A 105 6.27 11.28 -5.49
CA SER A 105 6.49 12.64 -4.98
C SER A 105 7.06 12.62 -3.55
N ALA A 106 6.52 11.77 -2.67
CA ALA A 106 7.04 11.60 -1.32
C ALA A 106 8.48 11.06 -1.31
N ILE A 107 8.78 10.07 -2.14
CA ILE A 107 10.14 9.54 -2.33
C ILE A 107 11.09 10.62 -2.81
N SER A 108 10.69 11.46 -3.78
CA SER A 108 11.51 12.58 -4.28
C SER A 108 11.79 13.66 -3.23
N VAL A 109 10.93 13.82 -2.23
CA VAL A 109 11.19 14.70 -1.09
C VAL A 109 12.20 14.06 -0.14
N LEU A 110 12.02 12.77 0.17
CA LEU A 110 12.93 12.01 1.03
C LEU A 110 14.33 11.89 0.43
N SER A 111 14.43 11.74 -0.90
CA SER A 111 15.72 11.64 -1.60
C SER A 111 16.53 12.93 -1.53
N ARG A 112 15.93 14.11 -1.32
CA ARG A 112 16.68 15.37 -1.14
C ARG A 112 17.52 15.41 0.13
N PHE A 113 17.24 14.53 1.08
CA PHE A 113 18.02 14.37 2.32
C PHE A 113 19.16 13.34 2.16
N SER A 114 19.35 12.78 0.95
CA SER A 114 20.50 11.94 0.61
C SER A 114 21.81 12.68 0.84
N GLY A 115 22.77 12.06 1.54
CA GLY A 115 24.11 12.63 1.78
C GLY A 115 24.34 13.17 3.20
N ALA A 116 23.31 13.22 4.04
CA ALA A 116 23.51 13.40 5.49
C ALA A 116 23.71 12.02 6.15
N PRO A 117 24.76 11.80 6.98
CA PRO A 117 25.09 10.49 7.54
C PRO A 117 23.94 9.78 8.27
N GLN A 118 23.04 10.56 8.90
CA GLN A 118 21.86 10.02 9.60
C GLN A 118 20.72 9.52 8.68
N PHE A 119 20.82 9.71 7.35
CA PHE A 119 19.77 9.36 6.39
C PHE A 119 20.23 8.32 5.34
N GLU A 120 21.39 7.68 5.52
CA GLU A 120 21.85 6.60 4.63
C GLU A 120 20.83 5.45 4.51
N TRP A 121 20.14 5.11 5.61
CA TRP A 121 19.06 4.11 5.63
C TRP A 121 17.91 4.44 4.65
N VAL A 122 17.69 5.72 4.34
CA VAL A 122 16.66 6.14 3.37
C VAL A 122 17.05 5.73 1.95
N GLN A 123 18.35 5.79 1.62
CA GLN A 123 18.85 5.37 0.31
C GLN A 123 18.73 3.86 0.11
N GLU A 124 18.90 3.08 1.18
CA GLU A 124 18.77 1.63 1.13
C GLU A 124 17.31 1.17 1.01
N ILE A 125 16.37 1.90 1.61
CA ILE A 125 14.96 1.48 1.66
C ILE A 125 14.15 1.93 0.43
N ILE A 126 14.52 3.04 -0.22
CA ILE A 126 13.82 3.56 -1.41
C ILE A 126 13.72 2.51 -2.53
N PRO A 127 14.81 1.81 -2.93
CA PRO A 127 14.75 0.77 -3.95
C PRO A 127 13.81 -0.38 -3.60
N VAL A 128 13.77 -0.77 -2.31
CA VAL A 128 12.90 -1.83 -1.81
C VAL A 128 11.43 -1.42 -1.89
N ILE A 129 11.13 -0.17 -1.54
CA ILE A 129 9.77 0.41 -1.63
C ILE A 129 9.34 0.50 -3.10
N GLN A 130 10.21 1.01 -3.99
CA GLN A 130 9.90 1.13 -5.41
C GLN A 130 9.66 -0.24 -6.07
N ASP A 131 10.43 -1.26 -5.68
CA ASP A 131 10.28 -2.63 -6.18
C ASP A 131 8.96 -3.27 -5.71
N ARG A 132 8.67 -3.20 -4.40
CA ARG A 132 7.44 -3.78 -3.83
C ARG A 132 6.16 -3.13 -4.34
N LEU A 133 6.22 -1.84 -4.69
CA LEU A 133 5.07 -1.08 -5.16
C LEU A 133 4.98 -1.02 -6.69
N GLY A 134 5.88 -1.70 -7.41
CA GLY A 134 5.92 -1.65 -8.88
C GLY A 134 6.13 -0.23 -9.43
N LEU A 135 6.77 0.64 -8.66
CA LEU A 135 7.04 2.04 -9.00
C LEU A 135 8.35 2.23 -9.76
N LYS A 136 9.06 1.14 -10.05
CA LYS A 136 10.22 1.14 -10.95
C LYS A 136 9.80 1.64 -12.33
N GLN A 137 9.84 2.95 -12.50
CA GLN A 137 10.23 3.53 -13.77
C GLN A 137 11.68 3.10 -14.01
N ASN A 138 12.05 2.78 -15.24
CA ASN A 138 13.43 2.53 -15.65
C ASN A 138 14.32 3.80 -15.56
N SER A 139 14.15 4.64 -14.54
CA SER A 139 15.06 5.73 -14.24
C SER A 139 16.28 5.13 -13.55
N ARG A 140 17.22 4.64 -14.36
CA ARG A 140 18.60 4.41 -13.93
C ARG A 140 19.06 5.67 -13.21
N GLU A 141 19.53 5.56 -11.97
CA GLU A 141 20.11 6.69 -11.26
C GLU A 141 21.35 7.15 -12.03
N VAL A 142 21.28 8.35 -12.62
CA VAL A 142 22.37 8.90 -13.47
C VAL A 142 23.26 9.86 -12.68
N ILE A 143 22.74 10.50 -11.62
CA ILE A 143 23.49 11.47 -10.80
C ILE A 143 23.20 11.22 -9.32
N SER A 144 24.27 11.16 -8.53
CA SER A 144 24.27 11.31 -7.08
C SER A 144 25.16 12.50 -6.70
N ILE A 145 24.81 13.21 -5.62
CA ILE A 145 25.46 14.47 -5.23
C ILE A 145 26.24 14.27 -3.94
N GLU A 146 27.52 14.60 -3.97
CA GLU A 146 28.41 14.70 -2.81
C GLU A 146 29.06 16.09 -2.72
N SER A 147 29.53 16.47 -1.53
CA SER A 147 30.26 17.72 -1.32
C SER A 147 31.75 17.53 -1.62
N ASN A 148 32.29 18.33 -2.54
CA ASN A 148 33.72 18.36 -2.86
C ASN A 148 34.19 19.82 -3.01
N ILE A 149 35.13 20.22 -2.15
CA ILE A 149 35.66 21.60 -2.08
C ILE A 149 36.56 21.91 -3.28
N ASP A 150 37.19 20.89 -3.88
CA ASP A 150 38.13 21.02 -5.00
C ASP A 150 37.51 20.56 -6.33
N LEU A 151 36.17 20.64 -6.46
CA LEU A 151 35.46 20.19 -7.64
C LEU A 151 35.92 20.96 -8.90
N LYS A 152 36.38 20.22 -9.91
CA LYS A 152 36.75 20.72 -11.25
C LYS A 152 35.96 19.94 -12.30
N GLY A 153 35.63 20.59 -13.42
CA GLY A 153 34.93 19.92 -14.53
C GLY A 153 33.41 19.81 -14.35
N ILE A 154 32.81 20.57 -13.42
CA ILE A 154 31.35 20.62 -13.24
C ILE A 154 30.63 21.11 -14.50
N GLU A 155 31.30 21.91 -15.33
CA GLU A 155 30.85 22.36 -16.64
C GLU A 155 30.54 21.21 -17.61
N HIS A 156 31.12 20.02 -17.41
CA HIS A 156 30.85 18.84 -18.22
C HIS A 156 29.68 17.99 -17.70
N LEU A 157 29.18 18.26 -16.49
CA LEU A 157 28.17 17.44 -15.82
C LEU A 157 26.91 17.30 -16.68
N TRP A 158 26.42 18.39 -17.25
CA TRP A 158 25.21 18.37 -18.08
C TRP A 158 25.40 17.60 -19.38
N THR A 159 26.56 17.75 -20.04
CA THR A 159 26.88 17.00 -21.26
C THR A 159 26.96 15.50 -21.00
N LEU A 160 27.58 15.11 -19.88
CA LEU A 160 27.68 13.70 -19.48
C LEU A 160 26.33 13.14 -19.08
N TYR A 161 25.53 13.90 -18.33
CA TYR A 161 24.18 13.51 -17.95
C TYR A 161 23.30 13.24 -19.16
N ASP A 162 23.25 14.18 -20.10
CA ASP A 162 22.43 14.08 -21.31
C ASP A 162 22.88 12.92 -22.19
N ALA A 163 24.20 12.68 -22.30
CA ALA A 163 24.72 11.54 -23.05
C ALA A 163 24.36 10.19 -22.41
N ILE A 164 24.38 10.08 -21.08
CA ILE A 164 23.99 8.85 -20.38
C ILE A 164 22.48 8.60 -20.51
N VAL A 165 21.65 9.63 -20.34
CA VAL A 165 20.19 9.54 -20.45
C VAL A 165 19.75 9.10 -21.86
N ASN A 166 20.43 9.60 -22.89
CA ASN A 166 20.09 9.33 -24.29
C ASN A 166 20.94 8.22 -24.94
N GLU A 167 21.77 7.52 -24.16
CA GLU A 167 22.67 6.45 -24.64
C GLU A 167 23.59 6.89 -25.81
N LEU A 168 24.08 8.12 -25.77
CA LEU A 168 24.93 8.72 -26.80
C LEU A 168 26.42 8.47 -26.54
N VAL A 169 27.15 8.08 -27.59
CA VAL A 169 28.61 7.90 -27.52
C VAL A 169 29.29 9.27 -27.60
N LEU A 170 30.14 9.57 -26.61
CA LEU A 170 30.96 10.77 -26.58
C LEU A 170 32.39 10.47 -27.05
N LYS A 171 32.97 11.40 -27.81
CA LYS A 171 34.41 11.43 -28.08
C LYS A 171 35.08 12.27 -27.00
N VAL A 172 36.01 11.67 -26.27
CA VAL A 172 36.81 12.35 -25.23
C VAL A 172 38.18 12.67 -25.84
N GLU A 173 38.68 13.88 -25.60
CA GLU A 173 40.01 14.37 -26.05
C GLU A 173 40.97 14.53 -24.88
#